data_AF-A0A5S5BV24-F1
#
_entry.id   AF-A0A5S5BV24-F1
#
_cell.length_a   1.000
_cell.length_b   1.000
_cell.length_c   1.000
_cell.angle_alpha   90.00
_cell.angle_beta   90.00
_cell.angle_gamma   90.00
#
_symmetry.space_group_name_H-M   'P 1'
#
loop_
_entity.id
_entity.type
_entity.pdbx_description
1 polymer ?
#
loop_
_entity_poly.entity_id
_entity_poly.type
_entity_poly.pdbx_seq_one_letter_code
_entity_poly.pdbx_strand_id
1 'polypeptide(L)'
;MDHQSLLDWEREHRAMKRTEDGFWRCFKRWREENREDYLRTFSGKLYDEFITVDNRSITLQYSFNRDEAFVLCTVNLLYVEQPIGTYAIEFFLQGAVADDFLAFEDGLLQDRMLKIKHQLRTARIALREGMDVETASRIAELPLSCVHVLKEKYVR
;
A
#
# COMPACT_ATOMS: atom_id res chain seq x y z
N MET A 1 7.79 28.21 2.72
CA MET A 1 6.85 27.76 1.67
C MET A 1 5.46 27.81 2.25
N ASP A 2 4.48 28.39 1.56
CA ASP A 2 3.08 28.32 1.96
C ASP A 2 2.37 27.14 1.27
N HIS A 3 1.10 26.93 1.61
CA HIS A 3 0.30 25.82 1.06
C HIS A 3 0.24 25.83 -0.47
N GLN A 4 0.03 27.01 -1.07
CA GLN A 4 -0.10 27.11 -2.53
C GLN A 4 1.23 26.80 -3.22
N SER A 5 2.34 27.34 -2.69
CA SER A 5 3.69 27.06 -3.19
C SER A 5 4.05 25.57 -3.09
N LEU A 6 3.63 24.88 -2.02
CA LEU A 6 3.86 23.44 -1.86
C LEU A 6 3.06 22.60 -2.86
N LEU A 7 1.82 23.01 -3.16
CA LEU A 7 1.01 22.36 -4.19
C LEU A 7 1.56 22.62 -5.60
N ASP A 8 2.04 23.83 -5.88
CA ASP A 8 2.63 24.15 -7.18
C ASP A 8 3.95 23.40 -7.38
N TRP A 9 4.77 23.30 -6.33
CA TRP A 9 5.96 22.46 -6.30
C TRP A 9 5.64 20.98 -6.57
N GLU A 10 4.58 20.44 -5.93
CA GLU A 10 4.15 19.06 -6.16
C GLU A 10 3.78 18.82 -7.63
N ARG A 11 3.01 19.73 -8.23
CA ARG A 11 2.58 19.64 -9.63
C ARG A 11 3.75 19.73 -10.59
N GLU A 12 4.67 20.66 -10.36
CA GLU A 12 5.87 20.86 -11.18
C GLU A 12 6.74 19.60 -11.21
N HIS A 13 7.01 19.02 -10.04
CA HIS A 13 7.89 17.86 -9.92
C HIS A 13 7.17 16.51 -10.01
N ARG A 14 5.84 16.53 -10.11
CA ARG A 14 4.95 15.35 -10.09
C ARG A 14 5.27 14.42 -8.92
N ALA A 15 5.54 15.02 -7.75
CA ALA A 15 6.16 14.32 -6.64
C ALA A 15 5.27 13.18 -6.13
N MET A 16 3.96 13.40 -5.99
CA MET A 16 3.04 12.37 -5.51
C MET A 16 2.94 11.18 -6.46
N LYS A 17 2.87 11.45 -7.77
CA LYS A 17 2.89 10.38 -8.78
C LYS A 17 4.18 9.55 -8.70
N ARG A 18 5.32 10.22 -8.52
CA ARG A 18 6.61 9.54 -8.37
C ARG A 18 6.67 8.72 -7.09
N THR A 19 6.02 9.15 -6.02
CA THR A 19 5.85 8.38 -4.78
C THR A 19 5.03 7.11 -5.02
N GLU A 20 3.90 7.18 -5.72
CA GLU A 20 3.10 5.99 -6.06
C GLU A 20 3.86 5.00 -6.94
N ASP A 21 4.56 5.48 -7.98
CA ASP A 21 5.37 4.65 -8.86
C ASP A 21 6.60 4.07 -8.13
N GLY A 22 7.17 4.84 -7.20
CA GLY A 22 8.28 4.46 -6.34
C GLY A 22 7.90 3.32 -5.41
N PHE A 23 6.71 3.38 -4.79
CA PHE A 23 6.19 2.32 -3.95
C PHE A 23 6.22 0.97 -4.68
N TRP A 24 5.61 0.88 -5.86
CA TRP A 24 5.52 -0.39 -6.58
C TRP A 24 6.89 -0.95 -6.95
N ARG A 25 7.86 -0.09 -7.26
CA ARG A 25 9.23 -0.49 -7.56
C ARG A 25 9.95 -1.00 -6.31
N CYS A 26 9.88 -0.22 -5.23
CA CYS A 26 10.53 -0.53 -3.97
C CYS A 26 9.94 -1.81 -3.36
N PHE A 27 8.62 -1.95 -3.33
CA PHE A 27 7.92 -3.13 -2.84
C PHE A 27 8.28 -4.41 -3.61
N LYS A 28 8.29 -4.36 -4.95
CA LYS A 28 8.65 -5.52 -5.77
C LYS A 28 10.09 -5.95 -5.55
N ARG A 29 11.02 -4.98 -5.52
CA ARG A 29 12.44 -5.23 -5.25
C ARG A 29 12.63 -5.83 -3.85
N TRP A 30 12.08 -5.21 -2.81
CA TRP A 30 12.20 -5.70 -1.43
C TRP A 30 11.60 -7.10 -1.27
N ARG A 31 10.45 -7.38 -1.90
CA ARG A 31 9.84 -8.73 -1.90
C ARG A 31 10.75 -9.81 -2.50
N GLU A 32 11.54 -9.46 -3.51
CA GLU A 32 12.45 -10.38 -4.19
C GLU A 32 13.75 -10.57 -3.40
N GLU A 33 14.34 -9.48 -2.94
CA GLU A 33 15.61 -9.47 -2.20
C GLU A 33 15.47 -10.00 -0.77
N ASN A 34 14.34 -9.75 -0.11
CA ASN A 34 14.08 -10.07 1.30
C ASN A 34 12.89 -11.01 1.45
N ARG A 35 12.82 -12.06 0.62
CA ARG A 35 11.65 -12.95 0.51
C ARG A 35 11.19 -13.55 1.84
N GLU A 36 12.11 -13.98 2.70
CA GLU A 36 11.73 -14.56 4.00
C GLU A 36 11.06 -13.53 4.92
N ASP A 37 11.60 -12.32 4.96
CA ASP A 37 11.02 -11.21 5.70
C ASP A 37 9.66 -10.83 5.14
N TYR A 38 9.51 -10.74 3.81
CA TYR A 38 8.22 -10.53 3.15
C TYR A 38 7.17 -11.57 3.57
N LEU A 39 7.52 -12.86 3.52
CA LEU A 39 6.59 -13.92 3.90
C LEU A 39 6.26 -13.88 5.40
N ARG A 40 7.22 -13.49 6.25
CA ARG A 40 6.98 -13.33 7.68
C ARG A 40 6.06 -12.14 7.96
N THR A 41 6.35 -10.97 7.39
CA THR A 41 5.59 -9.72 7.56
C THR A 41 4.13 -9.89 7.19
N PHE A 42 3.83 -10.58 6.08
CA PHE A 42 2.45 -10.74 5.59
C PHE A 42 1.83 -12.11 5.87
N SER A 43 2.47 -12.93 6.73
CA SER A 43 2.03 -14.31 7.01
C SER A 43 1.81 -15.12 5.72
N GLY A 44 2.72 -14.98 4.76
CA GLY A 44 2.72 -15.61 3.43
C GLY A 44 2.52 -14.60 2.28
N LYS A 45 2.33 -15.10 1.06
CA LYS A 45 2.16 -14.25 -0.14
C LYS A 45 0.86 -13.42 -0.10
N LEU A 46 0.94 -12.24 -0.70
CA LEU A 46 -0.17 -11.34 -1.02
C LEU A 46 -0.56 -11.49 -2.50
N TYR A 47 -1.79 -11.11 -2.84
CA TYR A 47 -2.20 -10.86 -4.23
C TYR A 47 -2.04 -9.36 -4.50
N ASP A 48 -1.19 -9.00 -5.47
CA ASP A 48 -0.86 -7.59 -5.74
C ASP A 48 -2.11 -6.76 -6.10
N GLU A 49 -3.14 -7.39 -6.67
CA GLU A 49 -4.42 -6.76 -7.02
C GLU A 49 -5.24 -6.23 -5.85
N PHE A 50 -4.99 -6.72 -4.64
CA PHE A 50 -5.68 -6.23 -3.45
C PHE A 50 -4.88 -5.15 -2.72
N ILE A 51 -3.67 -4.85 -3.18
CA ILE A 51 -2.88 -3.74 -2.64
C ILE A 51 -3.33 -2.45 -3.32
N THR A 52 -3.71 -1.47 -2.51
CA THR A 52 -4.11 -0.14 -2.97
C THR A 52 -3.31 0.93 -2.24
N VAL A 53 -3.18 2.09 -2.88
CA VAL A 53 -2.45 3.23 -2.35
C VAL A 53 -3.46 4.35 -2.08
N ASP A 54 -3.52 4.83 -0.84
CA ASP A 54 -4.51 5.80 -0.38
C ASP A 54 -3.89 6.86 0.56
N ASN A 55 -4.69 7.85 0.97
CA ASN A 55 -4.36 8.86 1.99
C ASN A 55 -3.00 9.51 1.78
N ARG A 56 -2.96 10.34 0.75
CA ARG A 56 -1.76 11.01 0.24
C ARG A 56 -1.49 12.27 1.05
N SER A 57 -0.26 12.44 1.52
CA SER A 57 0.16 13.66 2.21
C SER A 57 1.48 14.20 1.68
N ILE A 58 1.61 15.53 1.73
CA ILE A 58 2.82 16.24 1.38
C ILE A 58 3.19 17.17 2.54
N THR A 59 4.43 17.08 3.01
CA THR A 59 4.92 17.85 4.15
C THR A 59 6.25 18.50 3.79
N LEU A 60 6.40 19.80 4.02
CA LEU A 60 7.72 20.44 4.04
C LEU A 60 8.33 20.26 5.43
N GLN A 61 9.52 19.69 5.49
CA GLN A 61 10.26 19.48 6.72
C GLN A 61 11.62 20.17 6.65
N TYR A 62 12.10 20.61 7.81
CA TYR A 62 13.45 21.13 7.99
C TYR A 62 14.05 20.43 9.22
N SER A 63 15.25 19.91 9.08
CA SER A 63 15.97 19.26 10.17
C SER A 63 17.21 20.08 10.49
N PHE A 64 17.46 20.43 11.74
CA PHE A 64 18.72 21.11 12.11
C PHE A 64 19.98 20.26 11.85
N ASN A 65 19.81 18.96 11.61
CA ASN A 65 20.92 18.03 11.32
C ASN A 65 21.17 17.86 9.81
N ARG A 66 20.27 18.31 8.95
CA ARG A 66 20.44 18.34 7.50
C ARG A 66 20.32 19.80 7.11
N ASP A 67 21.40 20.45 6.70
CA ASP A 67 21.47 21.90 6.46
C ASP A 67 20.48 22.46 5.40
N GLU A 68 19.51 21.67 4.95
CA GLU A 68 18.53 21.97 3.92
C GLU A 68 17.12 21.44 4.28
N ALA A 69 16.09 22.14 3.82
CA ALA A 69 14.71 21.67 3.89
C ALA A 69 14.42 20.62 2.81
N PHE A 70 13.47 19.73 3.07
CA PHE A 70 13.04 18.70 2.14
C PHE A 70 11.52 18.54 2.15
N VAL A 71 10.99 18.02 1.05
CA VAL A 71 9.57 17.71 0.90
C VAL A 71 9.40 16.21 1.04
N LEU A 72 8.56 15.79 1.99
CA LEU A 72 8.18 14.40 2.19
C LEU A 72 6.80 14.16 1.58
N CYS A 73 6.72 13.27 0.60
CA CYS A 73 5.46 12.79 0.05
C CYS A 73 5.21 11.37 0.54
N THR A 74 4.11 11.17 1.24
CA THR A 74 3.75 9.90 1.88
C THR A 74 2.44 9.36 1.33
N VAL A 75 2.38 8.05 1.18
CA VAL A 75 1.16 7.30 0.85
C VAL A 75 0.95 6.17 1.84
N ASN A 76 -0.32 5.91 2.16
CA ASN A 76 -0.72 4.74 2.94
C ASN A 76 -0.94 3.56 2.01
N LEU A 77 -0.51 2.40 2.46
CA LEU A 77 -0.66 1.13 1.76
C LEU A 77 -1.79 0.37 2.41
N LEU A 78 -2.78 -0.05 1.63
CA LEU A 78 -3.90 -0.85 2.10
C LEU A 78 -3.88 -2.21 1.40
N TYR A 79 -4.32 -3.26 2.10
CA TYR A 79 -4.60 -4.58 1.54
C TYR A 79 -6.04 -4.96 1.90
N VAL A 80 -6.90 -5.15 0.90
CA VAL A 80 -8.34 -5.40 1.14
C VAL A 80 -8.92 -4.31 2.06
N GLU A 81 -8.66 -3.05 1.71
CA GLU A 81 -9.10 -1.86 2.46
C GLU A 81 -8.56 -1.73 3.90
N GLN A 82 -7.64 -2.60 4.33
CA GLN A 82 -7.01 -2.55 5.65
C GLN A 82 -5.58 -2.01 5.57
N PRO A 83 -5.15 -1.09 6.45
CA PRO A 83 -3.83 -0.48 6.34
C PRO A 83 -2.72 -1.48 6.63
N ILE A 84 -1.76 -1.65 5.73
CA ILE A 84 -0.64 -2.59 5.90
C ILE A 84 0.71 -1.91 6.10
N GLY A 85 0.81 -0.62 5.81
CA GLY A 85 2.05 0.14 5.97
C GLY A 85 1.99 1.50 5.29
N THR A 86 3.16 2.11 5.14
CA THR A 86 3.33 3.39 4.46
C THR A 86 4.53 3.34 3.54
N TYR A 87 4.49 4.18 2.51
CA TYR A 87 5.64 4.47 1.68
C TYR A 87 5.82 5.98 1.59
N ALA A 88 7.06 6.45 1.71
CA ALA A 88 7.37 7.87 1.58
C ALA A 88 8.60 8.07 0.71
N ILE A 89 8.60 9.16 -0.06
CA ILE A 89 9.80 9.65 -0.73
C ILE A 89 10.14 11.03 -0.17
N GLU A 90 11.40 11.19 0.19
CA GLU A 90 12.00 12.47 0.51
C GLU A 90 12.58 13.10 -0.76
N PHE A 91 12.22 14.35 -1.00
CA PHE A 91 12.71 15.15 -2.12
C PHE A 91 13.45 16.38 -1.63
N PHE A 92 14.57 16.69 -2.27
CA PHE A 92 15.16 18.02 -2.18
C PHE A 92 14.24 19.08 -2.81
N LEU A 93 14.39 20.35 -2.43
CA LEU A 93 13.56 21.44 -2.96
C LEU A 93 13.64 21.62 -4.48
N GLN A 94 14.69 21.14 -5.14
CA GLN A 94 14.81 21.10 -6.60
C GLN A 94 14.08 19.90 -7.26
N GLY A 95 13.38 19.07 -6.49
CA GLY A 95 12.60 17.94 -6.99
C GLY A 95 13.39 16.64 -7.21
N ALA A 96 14.68 16.62 -6.89
CA ALA A 96 15.50 15.41 -6.90
C ALA A 96 15.13 14.51 -5.71
N VAL A 97 15.13 13.18 -5.90
CA VAL A 97 14.90 12.22 -4.80
C VAL A 97 16.13 12.24 -3.90
N ALA A 98 15.92 12.45 -2.61
CA ALA A 98 16.93 12.32 -1.58
C ALA A 98 16.98 10.90 -1.02
N ASP A 99 15.83 10.35 -0.66
CA ASP A 99 15.70 9.01 -0.07
C ASP A 99 14.27 8.45 -0.22
N ASP A 100 14.08 7.16 0.03
CA ASP A 100 12.76 6.52 0.09
C ASP A 100 12.62 5.53 1.25
N PHE A 101 11.41 5.48 1.82
CA PHE A 101 11.12 4.72 3.04
C PHE A 101 9.90 3.84 2.81
N LEU A 102 10.07 2.53 2.95
CA LEU A 102 8.99 1.55 2.98
C LEU A 102 8.88 0.96 4.39
N ALA A 103 7.75 1.17 5.04
CA ALA A 103 7.55 0.76 6.43
C ALA A 103 6.26 -0.06 6.60
N PHE A 104 6.39 -1.16 7.33
CA PHE A 104 5.29 -2.07 7.71
C PHE A 104 5.23 -2.15 9.24
N GLU A 105 5.10 -1.01 9.91
CA GLU A 105 5.14 -0.94 11.36
C GLU A 105 3.73 -1.00 11.96
N ASP A 106 3.29 -2.22 12.27
CA ASP A 106 2.18 -2.44 13.20
C ASP A 106 2.34 -3.80 13.90
N GLY A 107 2.36 -3.80 15.24
CA GLY A 107 2.37 -5.03 16.03
C GLY A 107 1.15 -5.93 15.77
N LEU A 108 0.06 -5.36 15.25
CA LEU A 108 -1.15 -6.08 14.85
C LEU A 108 -1.21 -6.43 13.36
N LEU A 109 -0.17 -6.13 12.57
CA LEU A 109 -0.17 -6.41 11.13
C LEU A 109 -0.40 -7.90 10.85
N GLN A 110 0.32 -8.78 11.56
CA GLN A 110 0.21 -10.22 11.34
C GLN A 110 -1.19 -10.74 11.65
N ASP A 111 -1.82 -10.30 12.74
CA ASP A 111 -3.19 -10.69 13.11
C ASP A 111 -4.20 -10.25 12.04
N ARG A 112 -4.06 -9.01 11.56
CA ARG A 112 -4.90 -8.50 10.46
C ARG A 112 -4.69 -9.29 9.18
N MET A 113 -3.45 -9.63 8.85
CA MET A 113 -3.13 -10.43 7.67
C MET A 113 -3.70 -11.85 7.75
N LEU A 114 -3.64 -12.50 8.92
CA LEU A 114 -4.25 -13.80 9.13
C LEU A 114 -5.77 -13.73 8.96
N LYS A 115 -6.43 -12.71 9.52
CA LYS A 115 -7.87 -12.47 9.35
C LYS A 115 -8.22 -12.32 7.87
N ILE A 116 -7.56 -11.40 7.15
CA ILE A 116 -7.84 -11.15 5.73
C ILE A 116 -7.64 -12.42 4.89
N LYS A 117 -6.59 -13.20 5.15
CA LYS A 117 -6.37 -14.46 4.42
C LYS A 117 -7.45 -15.49 4.69
N HIS A 118 -7.95 -15.57 5.92
CA HIS A 118 -9.09 -16.41 6.25
C HIS A 118 -10.33 -15.96 5.47
N GLN A 119 -10.64 -14.66 5.48
CA GLN A 119 -11.75 -14.08 4.72
C GLN A 119 -11.65 -14.38 3.22
N LEU A 120 -10.49 -14.13 2.59
CA LEU A 120 -10.25 -14.43 1.17
C LEU A 120 -10.42 -15.92 0.86
N ARG A 121 -9.96 -16.81 1.75
CA ARG A 121 -10.15 -18.26 1.61
C ARG A 121 -11.63 -18.63 1.69
N THR A 122 -12.36 -18.07 2.64
CA THR A 122 -13.80 -18.32 2.84
C THR A 122 -14.60 -17.87 1.62
N ALA A 123 -14.38 -16.65 1.12
CA ALA A 123 -15.04 -16.17 -0.10
C ALA A 123 -14.74 -17.07 -1.30
N ARG A 124 -13.49 -17.49 -1.48
CA ARG A 124 -13.10 -18.37 -2.59
C ARG A 124 -13.77 -19.74 -2.51
N ILE A 125 -13.94 -20.30 -1.31
CA ILE A 125 -14.66 -21.57 -1.12
C ILE A 125 -16.15 -21.37 -1.46
N ALA A 126 -16.80 -20.33 -0.90
CA ALA A 126 -18.20 -20.02 -1.18
C ALA A 126 -18.49 -19.90 -2.69
N LEU A 127 -17.63 -19.18 -3.42
CA LEU A 127 -17.74 -19.04 -4.88
C LEU A 127 -17.59 -20.39 -5.63
N ARG A 128 -16.70 -21.28 -5.17
CA ARG A 128 -16.51 -22.62 -5.77
C ARG A 128 -17.68 -23.56 -5.54
N GLU A 129 -18.38 -23.40 -4.42
CA GLU A 129 -19.62 -24.11 -4.11
C GLU A 129 -20.84 -23.54 -4.89
N GLY A 130 -20.61 -22.59 -5.81
CA GLY A 130 -21.64 -22.04 -6.69
C GLY A 130 -22.42 -20.87 -6.10
N MET A 131 -22.00 -20.31 -4.96
CA MET A 131 -22.63 -19.12 -4.40
C MET A 131 -22.39 -17.87 -5.27
N ASP A 132 -23.34 -16.95 -5.26
CA ASP A 132 -23.19 -15.63 -5.89
C ASP A 132 -22.19 -14.74 -5.13
N VAL A 133 -21.78 -13.64 -5.77
CA VAL A 133 -20.72 -12.75 -5.26
C VAL A 133 -21.17 -12.04 -3.99
N GLU A 134 -22.44 -11.65 -3.93
CA GLU A 134 -23.06 -10.92 -2.83
C GLU A 134 -23.17 -11.80 -1.59
N THR A 135 -23.54 -13.07 -1.76
CA THR A 135 -23.57 -14.07 -0.69
C THR A 135 -22.15 -14.41 -0.20
N ALA A 136 -21.21 -14.65 -1.11
CA ALA A 136 -19.81 -14.92 -0.74
C ALA A 136 -19.16 -13.73 0.00
N SER A 137 -19.46 -12.49 -0.42
CA SER A 137 -19.02 -11.25 0.24
C SER A 137 -19.53 -11.14 1.67
N ARG A 138 -20.83 -11.39 1.89
CA ARG A 138 -21.42 -11.35 3.24
C ARG A 138 -20.82 -12.42 4.16
N ILE A 139 -20.66 -13.66 3.69
CA ILE A 139 -20.11 -14.76 4.50
C ILE A 139 -18.65 -14.49 4.87
N ALA A 140 -17.87 -13.93 3.95
CA ALA A 140 -16.46 -13.67 4.16
C ALA A 140 -16.16 -12.33 4.82
N GLU A 141 -17.18 -11.47 5.02
CA GLU A 141 -17.01 -10.09 5.49
C GLU A 141 -15.98 -9.32 4.63
N LEU A 142 -16.08 -9.46 3.30
CA LEU A 142 -15.20 -8.82 2.33
C LEU A 142 -15.95 -7.79 1.48
N PRO A 143 -15.28 -6.70 1.06
CA PRO A 143 -15.83 -5.80 0.06
C PRO A 143 -16.21 -6.55 -1.23
N LEU A 144 -17.35 -6.18 -1.83
CA LEU A 144 -17.82 -6.78 -3.09
C LEU A 144 -16.76 -6.72 -4.19
N SER A 145 -16.03 -5.60 -4.28
CA SER A 145 -14.92 -5.38 -5.22
C SER A 145 -13.87 -6.49 -5.11
N CYS A 146 -13.50 -6.88 -3.90
CA CYS A 146 -12.51 -7.93 -3.66
C CYS A 146 -13.04 -9.31 -4.10
N VAL A 147 -14.33 -9.59 -3.85
CA VAL A 147 -14.95 -10.87 -4.22
C VAL A 147 -15.14 -11.00 -5.73
N HIS A 148 -15.45 -9.90 -6.42
CA HIS A 148 -15.45 -9.87 -7.89
C HIS A 148 -14.09 -10.26 -8.47
N VAL A 149 -13.01 -9.64 -7.99
CA VAL A 149 -11.63 -9.98 -8.40
C VAL A 149 -11.31 -11.45 -8.07
N LEU A 150 -11.75 -11.96 -6.91
CA LEU A 150 -11.60 -13.38 -6.57
C LEU A 150 -12.27 -14.31 -7.58
N LYS A 151 -13.52 -14.00 -7.95
CA LYS A 151 -14.29 -14.80 -8.90
C LYS A 151 -13.64 -14.81 -10.28
N GLU A 152 -13.21 -13.65 -10.77
CA GLU A 152 -12.65 -13.51 -12.12
C GLU A 152 -11.27 -14.17 -12.26
N LYS A 153 -10.43 -14.10 -11.22
CA LYS A 153 -9.01 -14.49 -11.33
C LYS A 153 -8.66 -15.80 -10.66
N TYR A 154 -9.38 -16.21 -9.62
CA TYR A 154 -8.94 -17.28 -8.71
C TYR A 154 -9.98 -18.38 -8.44
N VAL A 155 -11.17 -18.25 -9.02
CA VAL A 155 -12.20 -19.30 -9.04
C VAL A 155 -12.28 -19.83 -10.48
N ARG A 156 -11.95 -21.10 -10.63
CA ARG A 156 -12.12 -21.89 -11.85
C ARG A 156 -13.02 -23.05 -11.51
#